data_AF-A0A8J6T2N0-F1
#
_entry.id   AF-A0A8J6T2N0-F1
#
_cell.length_a   1.000
_cell.length_b   1.000
_cell.length_c   1.000
_cell.angle_alpha   90.00
_cell.angle_beta   90.00
_cell.angle_gamma   90.00
#
_symmetry.space_group_name_H-M   'P 1'
#
loop_
_entity.id
_entity.type
_entity.pdbx_description
1 polymer ?
#
loop_
_entity_poly.entity_id
_entity_poly.type
_entity_poly.pdbx_seq_one_letter_code
_entity_poly.pdbx_strand_id
1 'polypeptide(L)'
;MLDLTADLIRAEAPAILVLLATALVYLGERRVHNYNYVYLTHVEGEELIPTLMKTYYRLVLLFPFVALITAFLLPRALVPIRATLPGIALIVLGFLSRSWSMRSLGRLWTQRCIYIADMPRATNGPYKFLRHPEYIARTVEGLGFILFFGLNPLSLLLWLRMIMLLSRVIKVESRQVHELSGAPLHLLDGSSTVGASKL
;
A
#
# COMPACT_ATOMS: atom_id res chain seq x y z
N MET A 1 26.31 -22.03 24.78
CA MET A 1 24.88 -21.84 24.48
C MET A 1 24.52 -20.37 24.29
N LEU A 2 25.03 -19.44 25.13
CA LEU A 2 24.84 -17.98 24.99
C LEU A 2 25.42 -17.37 23.70
N ASP A 3 26.55 -17.88 23.19
CA ASP A 3 27.18 -17.35 21.98
C ASP A 3 26.38 -17.64 20.70
N LEU A 4 25.80 -18.85 20.60
CA LEU A 4 25.03 -19.28 19.43
C LEU A 4 23.75 -18.46 19.25
N THR A 5 23.11 -18.05 20.36
CA THR A 5 21.96 -17.15 20.35
C THR A 5 22.37 -15.72 19.98
N ALA A 6 23.51 -15.23 20.46
CA ALA A 6 23.99 -13.88 20.17
C ALA A 6 24.40 -13.74 18.69
N ASP A 7 25.02 -14.76 18.11
CA ASP A 7 25.42 -14.77 16.71
C ASP A 7 24.23 -14.88 15.76
N LEU A 8 23.22 -15.69 16.11
CA LEU A 8 21.96 -15.76 15.37
C LEU A 8 21.23 -14.41 15.40
N ILE A 9 21.13 -13.77 16.57
CA ILE A 9 20.51 -12.44 16.68
C ILE A 9 21.28 -11.40 15.85
N ARG A 10 22.61 -11.42 15.86
CA ARG A 10 23.41 -10.49 15.05
C ARG A 10 23.22 -10.71 13.55
N ALA A 11 23.12 -11.96 13.10
CA ALA A 11 22.89 -12.29 11.71
C ALA A 11 21.50 -11.84 11.21
N GLU A 12 20.48 -11.97 12.07
CA GLU A 12 19.09 -11.64 11.74
C GLU A 12 18.66 -10.21 12.14
N ALA A 13 19.51 -9.48 12.88
CA ALA A 13 19.23 -8.12 13.35
C ALA A 13 18.77 -7.17 12.24
N PRO A 14 19.37 -7.16 11.03
CA PRO A 14 18.88 -6.29 9.95
C PRO A 14 17.44 -6.59 9.55
N ALA A 15 17.06 -7.87 9.46
CA ALA A 15 15.71 -8.28 9.11
C ALA A 15 14.70 -7.88 10.20
N ILE A 16 15.05 -8.10 11.46
CA ILE A 16 14.23 -7.70 12.62
C ILE A 16 14.02 -6.19 12.62
N LEU A 17 15.09 -5.40 12.44
CA LEU A 17 15.01 -3.93 12.42
C LEU A 17 14.15 -3.42 11.26
N VAL A 18 14.28 -3.99 10.06
CA VAL A 18 13.44 -3.62 8.91
C VAL A 18 11.97 -3.92 9.19
N LEU A 19 11.66 -5.09 9.77
CA LEU A 19 10.27 -5.43 10.11
C LEU A 19 9.70 -4.57 11.23
N LEU A 20 10.48 -4.26 12.26
CA LEU A 20 10.06 -3.36 13.34
C LEU A 20 9.81 -1.95 12.80
N ALA A 21 10.72 -1.42 11.97
CA ALA A 21 10.54 -0.13 11.33
C ALA A 21 9.29 -0.10 10.44
N THR A 22 9.08 -1.15 9.64
CA THR A 22 7.88 -1.31 8.80
C THR A 22 6.61 -1.35 9.64
N ALA A 23 6.60 -2.12 10.74
CA ALA A 23 5.47 -2.19 11.65
C ALA A 23 5.15 -0.83 12.29
N LEU A 24 6.17 -0.09 12.75
CA LEU A 24 6.00 1.25 13.28
C LEU A 24 5.42 2.23 12.24
N VAL A 25 5.90 2.15 11.01
CA VAL A 25 5.37 2.93 9.89
C VAL A 25 3.90 2.61 9.64
N TYR A 26 3.54 1.33 9.58
CA TYR A 26 2.16 0.89 9.38
C TYR A 26 1.24 1.29 10.53
N LEU A 27 1.73 1.29 11.78
CA LEU A 27 1.00 1.81 12.94
C LEU A 27 0.77 3.32 12.82
N GLY A 28 1.79 4.07 12.39
CA GLY A 28 1.69 5.51 12.14
C GLY A 28 0.66 5.84 11.06
N GLU A 29 0.72 5.14 9.93
CA GLU A 29 -0.31 5.22 8.88
C GLU A 29 -1.70 4.89 9.40
N ARG A 30 -1.84 3.83 10.18
CA ARG A 30 -3.13 3.41 10.72
C ARG A 30 -3.71 4.48 11.62
N ARG A 31 -2.87 5.14 12.42
CA ARG A 31 -3.26 6.28 13.26
C ARG A 31 -3.78 7.45 12.42
N VAL A 32 -3.03 7.85 11.38
CA VAL A 32 -3.44 8.94 10.48
C VAL A 32 -4.73 8.56 9.75
N HIS A 33 -4.85 7.31 9.31
CA HIS A 33 -6.05 6.80 8.65
C HIS A 33 -7.26 6.91 9.57
N ASN A 34 -7.17 6.42 10.80
CA ASN A 34 -8.28 6.47 11.75
C ASN A 34 -8.71 7.91 12.02
N TYR A 35 -7.75 8.83 12.19
CA TYR A 35 -8.03 10.25 12.39
C TYR A 35 -8.76 10.87 11.18
N ASN A 36 -8.25 10.66 9.97
CA ASN A 36 -8.84 11.20 8.75
C ASN A 36 -10.17 10.53 8.38
N TYR A 37 -10.31 9.23 8.64
CA TYR A 37 -11.53 8.46 8.35
C TYR A 37 -12.72 8.98 9.17
N VAL A 38 -12.49 9.33 10.43
CA VAL A 38 -13.52 9.99 11.26
C VAL A 38 -13.92 11.31 10.63
N TYR A 39 -12.97 12.15 10.21
CA TYR A 39 -13.32 13.41 9.53
C TYR A 39 -14.14 13.18 8.26
N LEU A 40 -13.70 12.26 7.38
CA LEU A 40 -14.35 12.02 6.08
C LEU A 40 -15.75 11.41 6.22
N THR A 41 -16.01 10.66 7.29
CA THR A 41 -17.37 10.16 7.59
C THR A 41 -18.31 11.26 8.10
N HIS A 42 -17.79 12.32 8.75
CA HIS A 42 -18.61 13.46 9.16
C HIS A 42 -19.03 14.35 7.98
N VAL A 43 -18.23 14.38 6.91
CA VAL A 43 -18.54 15.14 5.68
C VAL A 43 -19.22 14.26 4.62
N GLU A 44 -19.94 13.22 5.07
CA GLU A 44 -20.74 12.32 4.25
C GLU A 44 -19.96 11.64 3.10
N GLY A 45 -18.69 11.34 3.34
CA GLY A 45 -17.86 10.63 2.36
C GLY A 45 -18.30 9.18 2.16
N GLU A 46 -18.50 8.79 0.90
CA GLU A 46 -18.89 7.43 0.53
C GLU A 46 -17.67 6.52 0.30
N GLU A 47 -17.67 5.33 0.90
CA GLU A 47 -16.61 4.34 0.68
C GLU A 47 -16.91 3.47 -0.55
N LEU A 48 -16.11 3.61 -1.59
CA LEU A 48 -16.44 3.11 -2.93
C LEU A 48 -16.15 1.62 -3.14
N ILE A 49 -14.99 1.18 -2.68
CA ILE A 49 -14.46 -0.18 -2.94
C ILE A 49 -13.94 -0.83 -1.65
N PRO A 50 -14.78 -0.97 -0.61
CA PRO A 50 -14.37 -1.39 0.73
C PRO A 50 -13.69 -2.75 0.74
N THR A 51 -14.26 -3.74 0.06
CA THR A 51 -13.75 -5.12 0.04
C THR A 51 -12.39 -5.20 -0.67
N LEU A 52 -12.25 -4.48 -1.78
CA LEU A 52 -11.01 -4.44 -2.55
C LEU A 52 -9.89 -3.77 -1.75
N MET A 53 -10.14 -2.60 -1.18
CA MET A 53 -9.16 -1.87 -0.37
C MET A 53 -8.76 -2.64 0.90
N LYS A 54 -9.72 -3.24 1.62
CA LYS A 54 -9.43 -4.10 2.77
C LYS A 54 -8.54 -5.30 2.39
N THR A 55 -8.83 -5.94 1.27
CA THR A 55 -8.04 -7.08 0.77
C THR A 55 -6.62 -6.65 0.38
N TYR A 56 -6.51 -5.55 -0.35
CA TYR A 56 -5.23 -4.97 -0.74
C TYR A 56 -4.36 -4.63 0.48
N TYR A 57 -4.90 -3.88 1.45
CA TYR A 57 -4.15 -3.49 2.64
C TYR A 57 -3.78 -4.66 3.55
N ARG A 58 -4.61 -5.72 3.62
CA ARG A 58 -4.23 -6.97 4.31
C ARG A 58 -3.00 -7.60 3.67
N LEU A 59 -2.94 -7.64 2.33
CA LEU A 59 -1.77 -8.16 1.63
C LEU A 59 -0.54 -7.27 1.86
N VAL A 60 -0.68 -5.95 1.76
CA VAL A 60 0.41 -4.98 2.06
C VAL A 60 0.99 -5.23 3.47
N LEU A 61 0.11 -5.43 4.46
CA LEU A 61 0.50 -5.66 5.84
C LEU A 61 1.25 -6.99 6.03
N LEU A 62 0.74 -8.06 5.43
CA LEU A 62 1.28 -9.42 5.59
C LEU A 62 2.54 -9.67 4.74
N PHE A 63 2.68 -8.97 3.62
CA PHE A 63 3.74 -9.19 2.65
C PHE A 63 5.16 -9.28 3.22
N PRO A 64 5.66 -8.30 4.03
CA PRO A 64 7.02 -8.34 4.53
C PRO A 64 7.27 -9.53 5.48
N PHE A 65 6.26 -9.94 6.25
CA PHE A 65 6.36 -11.11 7.14
C PHE A 65 6.38 -12.41 6.36
N VAL A 66 5.52 -12.54 5.34
CA VAL A 66 5.53 -13.71 4.48
C VAL A 66 6.85 -13.79 3.71
N ALA A 67 7.37 -12.68 3.22
CA ALA A 67 8.67 -12.65 2.53
C ALA A 67 9.83 -13.10 3.43
N LEU A 68 9.84 -12.72 4.72
CA LEU A 68 10.82 -13.25 5.68
C LEU A 68 10.63 -14.75 5.90
N ILE A 69 9.40 -15.19 6.19
CA ILE A 69 9.09 -16.60 6.47
C ILE A 69 9.50 -17.46 5.27
N THR A 70 9.20 -17.03 4.04
CA THR A 70 9.58 -17.79 2.85
C THR A 70 11.08 -17.79 2.61
N ALA A 71 11.78 -16.69 2.86
CA ALA A 71 13.23 -16.66 2.79
C ALA A 71 13.90 -17.62 3.79
N PHE A 72 13.28 -17.86 4.94
CA PHE A 72 13.78 -18.81 5.93
C PHE A 72 13.43 -20.27 5.59
N LEU A 73 12.23 -20.52 5.07
CA LEU A 73 11.73 -21.88 4.81
C LEU A 73 12.19 -22.46 3.47
N LEU A 74 12.39 -21.63 2.44
CA LEU A 74 12.78 -22.14 1.13
C LEU A 74 14.29 -22.48 1.06
N PRO A 75 14.65 -23.58 0.39
CA PRO A 75 16.03 -23.88 0.04
C PRO A 75 16.69 -22.71 -0.71
N ARG A 76 17.97 -22.43 -0.43
CA ARG A 76 18.73 -21.35 -1.09
C ARG A 76 18.73 -21.43 -2.61
N ALA A 77 18.61 -22.64 -3.18
CA ALA A 77 18.49 -22.85 -4.62
C ALA A 77 17.25 -22.17 -5.25
N LEU A 78 16.20 -21.94 -4.48
CA LEU A 78 14.98 -21.25 -4.91
C LEU A 78 15.02 -19.74 -4.64
N VAL A 79 16.19 -19.22 -4.21
CA VAL A 79 16.43 -17.80 -3.92
C VAL A 79 17.61 -17.30 -4.78
N PRO A 80 17.44 -17.16 -6.11
CA PRO A 80 18.55 -16.88 -7.02
C PRO A 80 19.16 -15.49 -6.83
N ILE A 81 18.41 -14.52 -6.31
CA ILE A 81 18.83 -13.12 -6.19
C ILE A 81 18.53 -12.62 -4.78
N ARG A 82 19.56 -12.15 -4.08
CA ARG A 82 19.44 -11.38 -2.84
C ARG A 82 20.31 -10.13 -2.93
N ALA A 83 19.68 -8.97 -2.80
CA ALA A 83 20.34 -7.67 -2.96
C ALA A 83 19.92 -6.76 -1.81
N THR A 84 20.50 -6.98 -0.63
CA THR A 84 20.09 -6.35 0.63
C THR A 84 20.14 -4.82 0.58
N LEU A 85 21.26 -4.23 0.14
CA LEU A 85 21.40 -2.76 0.09
C LEU A 85 20.44 -2.10 -0.92
N PRO A 86 20.35 -2.56 -2.19
CA PRO A 86 19.30 -2.08 -3.10
C PRO A 86 17.89 -2.27 -2.55
N GLY A 87 17.61 -3.40 -1.90
CA GLY A 87 16.33 -3.68 -1.27
C GLY A 87 15.97 -2.64 -0.21
N ILE A 88 16.89 -2.35 0.72
CA ILE A 88 16.72 -1.30 1.75
C ILE A 88 16.48 0.07 1.07
N ALA A 89 17.28 0.40 0.05
CA ALA A 89 17.14 1.68 -0.64
C ALA A 89 15.74 1.85 -1.26
N LEU A 90 15.19 0.80 -1.90
CA LEU A 90 13.83 0.85 -2.45
C LEU A 90 12.75 0.93 -1.38
N ILE A 91 12.90 0.24 -0.25
CA ILE A 91 11.96 0.34 0.89
C ILE A 91 11.93 1.78 1.41
N VAL A 92 13.10 2.37 1.65
CA VAL A 92 13.22 3.76 2.14
C VAL A 92 12.65 4.74 1.12
N LEU A 93 12.97 4.58 -0.17
CA LEU A 93 12.44 5.44 -1.23
C LEU A 93 10.91 5.35 -1.33
N GLY A 94 10.35 4.14 -1.24
CA GLY A 94 8.91 3.92 -1.21
C GLY A 94 8.26 4.61 -0.02
N PHE A 95 8.82 4.43 1.18
CA PHE A 95 8.35 5.08 2.40
C PHE A 95 8.37 6.62 2.31
N LEU A 96 9.47 7.21 1.83
CA LEU A 96 9.59 8.66 1.68
C LEU A 96 8.60 9.22 0.66
N SER A 97 8.48 8.57 -0.50
CA SER A 97 7.54 8.95 -1.57
C SER A 97 6.09 8.90 -1.10
N ARG A 98 5.75 7.89 -0.29
CA ARG A 98 4.42 7.74 0.28
C ARG A 98 4.16 8.75 1.40
N SER A 99 5.14 8.99 2.27
CA SER A 99 5.05 10.03 3.31
C SER A 99 4.85 11.42 2.69
N TRP A 100 5.47 11.69 1.54
CA TRP A 100 5.23 12.91 0.77
C TRP A 100 3.80 12.96 0.22
N SER A 101 3.32 11.88 -0.39
CA SER A 101 1.92 11.77 -0.88
C SER A 101 0.90 11.99 0.23
N MET A 102 1.08 11.35 1.39
CA MET A 102 0.23 11.51 2.57
C MET A 102 0.18 12.96 3.05
N ARG A 103 1.35 13.63 3.14
CA ARG A 103 1.43 15.03 3.54
C ARG A 103 0.76 15.96 2.54
N SER A 104 0.87 15.67 1.24
CA SER A 104 0.23 16.47 0.19
C SER A 104 -1.29 16.34 0.17
N LEU A 105 -1.85 15.18 0.53
CA LEU A 105 -3.29 14.97 0.67
C LEU A 105 -3.84 15.45 2.02
N GLY A 106 -3.04 15.43 3.08
CA GLY A 106 -3.44 15.89 4.40
C GLY A 106 -4.64 15.11 4.95
N ARG A 107 -5.75 15.81 5.23
CA ARG A 107 -6.97 15.23 5.81
C ARG A 107 -7.72 14.31 4.85
N LEU A 108 -7.44 14.41 3.55
CA LEU A 108 -8.06 13.60 2.50
C LEU A 108 -7.41 12.22 2.36
N TRP A 109 -6.22 12.02 2.94
CA TRP A 109 -5.54 10.74 2.86
C TRP A 109 -6.20 9.69 3.78
N THR A 110 -6.57 8.54 3.23
CA THR A 110 -6.96 7.37 4.02
C THR A 110 -6.51 6.06 3.35
N GLN A 111 -6.46 4.98 4.13
CA GLN A 111 -6.26 3.62 3.62
C GLN A 111 -7.48 3.06 2.88
N ARG A 112 -8.55 3.84 2.75
CA ARG A 112 -9.79 3.46 2.08
C ARG A 112 -10.04 4.42 0.94
N CYS A 113 -10.75 3.95 -0.07
CA CYS A 113 -11.17 4.81 -1.16
C CYS A 113 -12.46 5.50 -0.73
N ILE A 114 -12.34 6.73 -0.21
CA ILE A 114 -13.48 7.56 0.19
C ILE A 114 -13.66 8.67 -0.83
N TYR A 115 -14.88 8.81 -1.31
CA TYR A 115 -15.30 9.84 -2.24
C TYR A 115 -16.15 10.90 -1.56
N ILE A 116 -15.95 12.16 -1.93
CA ILE A 116 -16.79 13.29 -1.53
C ILE A 116 -17.13 14.05 -2.80
N ALA A 117 -18.42 14.43 -2.94
CA ALA A 117 -18.88 15.25 -4.05
C ALA A 117 -18.07 16.55 -4.17
N ASP A 118 -17.72 16.92 -5.41
CA ASP A 118 -16.99 18.15 -5.73
C ASP A 118 -15.62 18.33 -5.05
N MET A 119 -15.02 17.23 -4.55
CA MET A 119 -13.70 17.31 -3.93
C MET A 119 -12.64 17.77 -4.94
N PRO A 120 -11.88 18.84 -4.65
CA PRO A 120 -10.81 19.29 -5.53
C PRO A 120 -9.71 18.22 -5.62
N ARG A 121 -9.24 17.97 -6.84
CA ARG A 121 -8.12 17.05 -7.06
C ARG A 121 -6.85 17.62 -6.42
N ALA A 122 -6.10 16.78 -5.74
CA ALA A 122 -4.79 17.17 -5.25
C ALA A 122 -3.86 17.45 -6.44
N THR A 123 -3.37 18.69 -6.53
CA THR A 123 -2.43 19.14 -7.57
C THR A 123 -1.05 19.50 -6.98
N ASN A 124 -0.88 19.31 -5.67
CA ASN A 124 0.33 19.67 -4.93
C ASN A 124 1.24 18.46 -4.69
N GLY A 125 2.52 18.72 -4.51
CA GLY A 125 3.52 17.69 -4.21
C GLY A 125 3.69 16.65 -5.33
N PRO A 126 3.72 15.34 -5.03
CA PRO A 126 3.99 14.32 -6.03
C PRO A 126 2.84 14.18 -7.04
N TYR A 127 1.64 14.64 -6.68
CA TYR A 127 0.46 14.61 -7.54
C TYR A 127 0.56 15.54 -8.76
N LYS A 128 1.53 16.48 -8.77
CA LYS A 128 1.85 17.29 -9.96
C LYS A 128 2.46 16.45 -11.10
N PHE A 129 3.16 15.37 -10.76
CA PHE A 129 3.93 14.57 -11.72
C PHE A 129 3.24 13.23 -12.03
N LEU A 130 2.60 12.64 -11.02
CA LEU A 130 2.01 11.30 -11.11
C LEU A 130 0.58 11.35 -10.58
N ARG A 131 -0.34 10.64 -11.25
CA ARG A 131 -1.74 10.55 -10.80
C ARG A 131 -1.87 9.75 -9.50
N HIS A 132 -1.04 8.73 -9.35
CA HIS A 132 -1.13 7.73 -8.27
C HIS A 132 0.25 7.46 -7.61
N PRO A 133 0.89 8.49 -7.03
CA PRO A 133 2.26 8.38 -6.52
C PRO A 133 2.38 7.39 -5.36
N GLU A 134 1.41 7.32 -4.46
CA GLU A 134 1.39 6.35 -3.35
C GLU A 134 1.39 4.90 -3.86
N TYR A 135 0.61 4.60 -4.87
CA TYR A 135 0.50 3.25 -5.42
C TYR A 135 1.79 2.80 -6.12
N ILE A 136 2.45 3.71 -6.82
CA ILE A 136 3.79 3.46 -7.37
C ILE A 136 4.78 3.20 -6.23
N ALA A 137 4.76 4.03 -5.18
CA ALA A 137 5.62 3.87 -4.02
C ALA A 137 5.41 2.50 -3.34
N ARG A 138 4.17 2.04 -3.18
CA ARG A 138 3.85 0.71 -2.63
C ARG A 138 4.39 -0.43 -3.48
N THR A 139 4.35 -0.28 -4.80
CA THR A 139 4.88 -1.29 -5.73
C THR A 139 6.41 -1.40 -5.59
N VAL A 140 7.08 -0.25 -5.52
CA VAL A 140 8.54 -0.14 -5.32
C VAL A 140 8.96 -0.70 -3.97
N GLU A 141 8.23 -0.38 -2.90
CA GLU A 141 8.47 -0.88 -1.55
C GLU A 141 8.37 -2.42 -1.50
N GLY A 142 7.34 -3.00 -2.14
CA GLY A 142 7.20 -4.45 -2.28
C GLY A 142 8.38 -5.10 -3.01
N LEU A 143 8.89 -4.48 -4.08
CA LEU A 143 10.09 -4.96 -4.77
C LEU A 143 11.33 -4.88 -3.85
N GLY A 144 11.43 -3.82 -3.05
CA GLY A 144 12.48 -3.67 -2.05
C GLY A 144 12.50 -4.81 -1.03
N PHE A 145 11.33 -5.21 -0.50
CA PHE A 145 11.21 -6.38 0.38
C PHE A 145 11.61 -7.69 -0.30
N ILE A 146 11.23 -7.90 -1.57
CA ILE A 146 11.67 -9.07 -2.35
C ILE A 146 13.19 -9.12 -2.44
N LEU A 147 13.84 -8.01 -2.78
CA LEU A 147 15.30 -7.98 -2.93
C LEU A 147 16.03 -8.12 -1.58
N PHE A 148 15.45 -7.56 -0.52
CA PHE A 148 16.00 -7.61 0.83
C PHE A 148 16.00 -9.02 1.42
N PHE A 149 14.84 -9.69 1.39
CA PHE A 149 14.68 -11.06 1.92
C PHE A 149 15.17 -12.12 0.93
N GLY A 150 15.22 -11.80 -0.36
CA GLY A 150 15.63 -12.70 -1.42
C GLY A 150 14.45 -13.09 -2.32
N LEU A 151 14.65 -12.95 -3.63
CA LEU A 151 13.65 -13.26 -4.63
C LEU A 151 13.29 -14.74 -4.58
N ASN A 152 12.06 -15.06 -4.18
CA ASN A 152 11.53 -16.41 -4.23
C ASN A 152 10.16 -16.45 -4.95
N PRO A 153 9.74 -17.63 -5.46
CA PRO A 153 8.49 -17.74 -6.22
C PRO A 153 7.26 -17.27 -5.44
N LEU A 154 7.19 -17.52 -4.13
CA LEU A 154 6.02 -17.16 -3.33
C LEU A 154 5.94 -15.65 -3.07
N SER A 155 7.06 -15.01 -2.73
CA SER A 155 7.11 -13.55 -2.58
C SER A 155 6.81 -12.85 -3.90
N LEU A 156 7.31 -13.39 -5.03
CA LEU A 156 7.03 -12.85 -6.35
C LEU A 156 5.52 -12.96 -6.69
N LEU A 157 4.91 -14.11 -6.46
CA LEU A 157 3.48 -14.32 -6.70
C LEU A 157 2.61 -13.37 -5.87
N LEU A 158 2.93 -13.19 -4.59
CA LEU A 158 2.20 -12.27 -3.71
C LEU A 158 2.34 -10.82 -4.16
N TRP A 159 3.54 -10.41 -4.60
CA TRP A 159 3.76 -9.07 -5.13
C TRP A 159 3.00 -8.83 -6.44
N LEU A 160 2.99 -9.80 -7.37
CA LEU A 160 2.19 -9.73 -8.58
C LEU A 160 0.68 -9.67 -8.25
N ARG A 161 0.22 -10.44 -7.26
CA ARG A 161 -1.17 -10.38 -6.78
C ARG A 161 -1.51 -9.00 -6.22
N MET A 162 -0.58 -8.39 -5.48
CA MET A 162 -0.71 -7.01 -4.99
C MET A 162 -0.81 -6.00 -6.14
N ILE A 163 0.07 -6.08 -7.14
CA ILE A 163 0.02 -5.20 -8.32
C ILE A 163 -1.32 -5.35 -9.03
N MET A 164 -1.79 -6.57 -9.26
CA MET A 164 -3.08 -6.78 -9.93
C MET A 164 -4.25 -6.14 -9.16
N LEU A 165 -4.28 -6.26 -7.82
CA LEU A 165 -5.30 -5.60 -7.01
C LEU A 165 -5.19 -4.08 -7.11
N LEU A 166 -3.98 -3.56 -7.06
CA LEU A 166 -3.69 -2.13 -7.19
C LEU A 166 -4.11 -1.59 -8.56
N SER A 167 -3.89 -2.33 -9.64
CA SER A 167 -4.37 -1.96 -10.97
C SER A 167 -5.89 -1.87 -11.03
N ARG A 168 -6.61 -2.75 -10.31
CA ARG A 168 -8.08 -2.67 -10.18
C ARG A 168 -8.50 -1.43 -9.39
N VAL A 169 -7.82 -1.12 -8.30
CA VAL A 169 -8.05 0.11 -7.50
C VAL A 169 -7.88 1.36 -8.39
N ILE A 170 -6.74 1.47 -9.06
CA ILE A 170 -6.42 2.59 -9.96
C ILE A 170 -7.49 2.75 -11.06
N LYS A 171 -7.95 1.63 -11.63
CA LYS A 171 -8.96 1.64 -12.70
C LYS A 171 -10.31 2.16 -12.20
N VAL A 172 -10.72 1.79 -10.99
CA VAL A 172 -11.98 2.26 -10.40
C VAL A 172 -11.88 3.75 -10.05
N GLU A 173 -10.81 4.16 -9.36
CA GLU A 173 -10.60 5.56 -8.99
C GLU A 173 -10.52 6.49 -10.21
N SER A 174 -9.84 6.04 -11.27
CA SER A 174 -9.69 6.85 -12.48
C SER A 174 -11.00 7.02 -13.27
N ARG A 175 -11.91 6.05 -13.21
CA ARG A 175 -13.22 6.12 -13.89
C ARG A 175 -14.14 7.14 -13.24
N GLN A 176 -14.20 7.13 -11.92
CA GLN A 176 -15.04 8.07 -11.16
C GLN A 176 -14.60 9.51 -11.39
N VAL A 177 -13.30 9.73 -11.32
CA VAL A 177 -12.68 11.01 -11.61
C VAL A 177 -13.08 11.54 -13.00
N HIS A 178 -13.35 10.67 -13.98
CA HIS A 178 -13.80 11.05 -15.32
C HIS A 178 -15.33 11.25 -15.41
N GLU A 179 -16.12 10.34 -14.85
CA GLU A 179 -17.59 10.40 -14.85
C GLU A 179 -18.12 11.63 -14.10
N LEU A 180 -17.48 11.99 -12.98
CA LEU A 180 -17.86 13.12 -12.13
C LEU A 180 -17.38 14.48 -12.67
N SER A 181 -16.41 14.49 -13.59
CA SER A 181 -16.02 15.71 -14.30
C SER A 181 -16.97 16.08 -15.46
N GLY A 182 -17.98 15.26 -15.76
CA GLY A 182 -18.82 15.40 -16.95
C GLY A 182 -20.34 15.51 -16.74
N ALA A 183 -20.89 15.33 -15.54
CA ALA A 183 -22.34 15.38 -15.32
C ALA A 183 -22.73 15.94 -13.94
N PRO A 184 -23.75 16.83 -13.84
CA PRO A 184 -24.34 17.23 -12.58
C PRO A 184 -25.06 16.04 -11.93
N LEU A 185 -24.76 15.79 -10.66
CA LEU A 185 -25.35 14.73 -9.83
C LEU A 185 -26.84 15.01 -9.58
N HIS A 186 -27.72 14.58 -10.48
CA HIS A 186 -29.07 14.22 -10.09
C HIS A 186 -29.02 12.81 -9.49
N LEU A 187 -28.84 12.75 -8.18
CA LEU A 187 -29.05 11.56 -7.36
C LEU A 187 -30.54 11.22 -7.40
N LEU A 188 -30.97 10.44 -8.39
CA LEU A 188 -32.27 9.80 -8.37
C LEU A 188 -32.22 8.64 -7.36
N ASP A 189 -32.94 8.83 -6.25
CA ASP A 189 -33.40 7.82 -5.30
C ASP A 189 -32.38 6.78 -4.82
N GLY A 190 -31.77 7.08 -3.67
CA GLY A 190 -31.71 6.15 -2.52
C GLY A 190 -31.03 4.79 -2.71
N SER A 191 -30.24 4.57 -3.76
CA SER A 191 -29.43 3.36 -3.92
C SER A 191 -28.11 3.68 -4.62
N SER A 192 -27.03 3.64 -3.84
CA SER A 192 -25.66 3.72 -4.38
C SER A 192 -25.44 2.53 -5.32
N THR A 193 -25.55 2.76 -6.63
CA THR A 193 -25.35 1.75 -7.69
C THR A 193 -23.94 1.75 -8.29
N VAL A 194 -22.95 2.33 -7.60
CA VAL A 194 -21.53 2.12 -7.92
C VAL A 194 -21.14 0.69 -7.48
N GLY A 195 -21.60 -0.29 -8.25
CA GLY A 195 -21.46 -1.72 -7.95
C GLY A 195 -22.38 -2.65 -8.75
N ALA A 196 -23.37 -2.12 -9.47
CA ALA A 196 -24.27 -2.93 -10.30
C ALA A 196 -23.82 -2.97 -11.77
N SER A 197 -22.54 -3.30 -12.02
CA SER A 197 -22.09 -3.71 -13.34
C SER A 197 -21.40 -5.06 -13.20
N LYS A 198 -22.16 -6.09 -13.56
CA LYS A 198 -21.76 -7.49 -13.73
C LYS A 198 -20.30 -7.62 -14.19
N LEU A 199 -19.47 -8.22 -13.33
CA LEU A 199 -18.40 -9.15 -13.68
C LEU A 199 -18.31 -10.22 -12.60
#